data_AF-A0A832G1R0-F1
#
_entry.id   AF-A0A832G1R0-F1
#
_cell.length_a   1.000
_cell.length_b   1.000
_cell.length_c   1.000
_cell.angle_alpha   90.00
_cell.angle_beta   90.00
_cell.angle_gamma   90.00
#
_symmetry.space_group_name_H-M   'P 1'
#
loop_
_entity.id
_entity.type
_entity.pdbx_description
1 polymer ?
#
loop_
_entity_poly.entity_id
_entity_poly.type
_entity_poly.pdbx_seq_one_letter_code
_entity_poly.pdbx_strand_id
1 'polypeptide(L)'
;MNSNFTGRIYIGNGAVGSLEITTPNALGAAPTNFIPDLIVMNRGTLRVPNSMSLTNSNMGILLDASGGTFYVGPNATFYLSCPISTPVTAPNIVVGALIKSGPGTLVLASSTNAFRGTVFVDTGATSGSDGTLRIASASVLANAVSPIFMRNNNSASSTLALNGATQNIVLPQSVYLAGRNTSVPAILNEVGTNTISGGITLATGGSYYLVQCDSGQLNIGGSIYSEASGTRTLTFQGAGVISVSGSISDGSGKVGITKNQAGTLILAGNNTYTGPTVVNGGALIVGGQLSTGSVSVLSGGMLSGNGLIRGPVTIQSGGSLSPGIGIGSLFVWNSVTLNDGAQMLIELHREYNYGDALVVSGTLTCGGTLLVTNLGGQFRAGDNYRVFAATTLVGEFSNVILPELAEGLAWGTAELYSGGRLWVVSTTPPRTTNIASRVNGVRVSGVGGTPGYRYYVKASKDLTIPVKDWPRVATNNFAVDGTFSFELPVESSAEHEFFTVEVEW
;
A
#
# COMPACT_ATOMS: atom_id res chain seq x y z
N MET A 1 -6.29 17.71 49.31
CA MET A 1 -7.01 16.42 49.22
C MET A 1 -8.43 16.66 49.72
N ASN A 2 -9.45 16.18 48.99
CA ASN A 2 -10.86 16.39 49.35
C ASN A 2 -11.57 15.05 49.60
N SER A 3 -10.88 14.09 50.22
CA SER A 3 -11.27 12.68 50.28
C SER A 3 -12.63 12.40 50.93
N ASN A 4 -13.15 13.33 51.72
CA ASN A 4 -14.46 13.20 52.39
C ASN A 4 -15.61 13.82 51.58
N PHE A 5 -15.33 14.47 50.46
CA PHE A 5 -16.36 15.03 49.60
C PHE A 5 -17.09 13.92 48.84
N THR A 6 -18.42 13.97 48.90
CA THR A 6 -19.35 13.02 48.26
C THR A 6 -20.36 13.72 47.34
N GLY A 7 -20.21 15.03 47.14
CA GLY A 7 -21.11 15.83 46.32
C GLY A 7 -20.81 15.73 44.82
N ARG A 8 -21.61 16.45 44.02
CA ARG A 8 -21.37 16.65 42.58
C ARG A 8 -20.44 17.82 42.34
N ILE A 9 -19.62 17.73 41.30
CA ILE A 9 -18.65 18.74 40.90
C ILE A 9 -19.14 19.43 39.63
N TYR A 10 -19.37 20.73 39.70
CA TYR A 10 -19.73 21.56 38.55
C TYR A 10 -18.52 22.40 38.13
N ILE A 11 -18.07 22.21 36.89
CA ILE A 11 -16.99 22.98 36.29
C ILE A 11 -17.59 23.87 35.21
N GLY A 12 -17.62 25.18 35.47
CA GLY A 12 -18.36 26.14 34.65
C GLY A 12 -19.87 26.08 34.90
N ASN A 13 -20.58 27.05 34.32
CA ASN A 13 -22.04 27.17 34.38
C ASN A 13 -22.54 28.02 33.19
N GLY A 14 -22.10 27.66 31.97
CA GLY A 14 -22.30 28.48 30.76
C GLY A 14 -21.30 29.63 30.60
N ALA A 15 -20.56 29.95 31.66
CA ALA A 15 -19.35 30.77 31.65
C ALA A 15 -18.08 29.91 31.75
N VAL A 16 -16.94 30.48 31.37
CA VAL A 16 -15.64 29.82 31.50
C VAL A 16 -15.33 29.60 32.98
N GLY A 17 -15.00 28.36 33.34
CA GLY A 17 -14.56 27.98 34.68
C GLY A 17 -13.46 26.93 34.58
N SER A 18 -12.62 26.82 35.61
CA SER A 18 -11.53 25.85 35.60
C SER A 18 -11.37 25.19 36.96
N LEU A 19 -11.18 23.87 36.95
CA LEU A 19 -10.80 23.08 38.12
C LEU A 19 -9.49 22.37 37.80
N GLU A 20 -8.45 22.63 38.57
CA GLU A 20 -7.19 21.89 38.48
C GLU A 20 -7.14 20.80 39.54
N ILE A 21 -6.79 19.58 39.10
CA ILE A 21 -6.58 18.45 40.00
C ILE A 21 -5.17 17.90 39.81
N THR A 22 -4.45 17.70 40.91
CA THR A 22 -3.09 17.12 40.91
C THR A 22 -3.07 15.65 41.26
N THR A 23 -4.20 15.11 41.78
CA THR A 23 -4.40 13.71 42.13
C THR A 23 -5.87 13.31 41.94
N PRO A 24 -6.19 12.02 41.70
CA PRO A 24 -7.58 11.56 41.57
C PRO A 24 -8.45 11.91 42.79
N ASN A 25 -7.87 11.78 43.99
CA ASN A 25 -8.55 12.02 45.28
C ASN A 25 -8.92 13.49 45.52
N ALA A 26 -8.52 14.41 44.64
CA ALA A 26 -9.00 15.79 44.65
C ALA A 26 -10.51 15.88 44.33
N LEU A 27 -11.09 14.87 43.67
CA LEU A 27 -12.49 14.81 43.27
C LEU A 27 -13.42 14.18 44.32
N GLY A 28 -12.90 13.78 45.48
CA GLY A 28 -13.66 13.09 46.51
C GLY A 28 -13.46 11.58 46.51
N ALA A 29 -14.22 10.89 47.38
CA ALA A 29 -14.22 9.44 47.44
C ALA A 29 -14.87 8.86 46.18
N ALA A 30 -14.31 7.76 45.67
CA ALA A 30 -14.86 7.10 44.49
C ALA A 30 -16.22 6.46 44.84
N PRO A 31 -17.30 6.72 44.07
CA PRO A 31 -18.63 6.22 44.41
C PRO A 31 -18.74 4.71 44.20
N THR A 32 -19.58 4.07 45.03
CA THR A 32 -19.87 2.63 44.98
C THR A 32 -21.01 2.28 44.01
N ASN A 33 -21.86 3.26 43.68
CA ASN A 33 -22.91 3.15 42.67
C ASN A 33 -22.65 4.17 41.55
N PHE A 34 -23.10 3.88 40.33
CA PHE A 34 -22.94 4.79 39.21
C PHE A 34 -23.70 6.10 39.43
N ILE A 35 -22.97 7.22 39.32
CA ILE A 35 -23.51 8.58 39.37
C ILE A 35 -23.22 9.22 38.00
N PRO A 36 -24.22 9.35 37.11
CA PRO A 36 -24.01 9.76 35.72
C PRO A 36 -23.46 11.17 35.55
N ASP A 37 -23.72 12.05 36.50
CA ASP A 37 -23.40 13.48 36.51
C ASP A 37 -22.55 13.85 37.74
N LEU A 38 -21.65 12.97 38.16
CA LEU A 38 -20.75 13.25 39.28
C LEU A 38 -19.87 14.46 38.97
N ILE A 39 -19.39 14.56 37.73
CA ILE A 39 -18.69 15.73 37.20
C ILE A 39 -19.54 16.29 36.06
N VAL A 40 -20.00 17.51 36.21
CA VAL A 40 -20.73 18.25 35.17
C VAL A 40 -19.82 19.34 34.63
N MET A 41 -19.63 19.38 33.31
CA MET A 41 -18.87 20.43 32.64
C MET A 41 -19.79 21.20 31.71
N ASN A 42 -19.88 22.52 31.90
CA ASN A 42 -20.62 23.43 31.02
C ASN A 42 -19.75 24.67 30.75
N ARG A 43 -18.98 24.64 29.66
CA ARG A 43 -17.86 25.56 29.37
C ARG A 43 -16.71 25.51 30.39
N GLY A 44 -16.69 24.46 31.20
CA GLY A 44 -15.64 24.20 32.18
C GLY A 44 -14.39 23.57 31.61
N THR A 45 -13.25 23.82 32.24
CA THR A 45 -11.99 23.13 31.98
C THR A 45 -11.57 22.29 33.17
N LEU A 46 -11.42 20.97 32.97
CA LEU A 46 -10.73 20.11 33.91
C LEU A 46 -9.23 20.10 33.56
N ARG A 47 -8.39 20.64 34.44
CA ARG A 47 -6.93 20.72 34.25
C ARG A 47 -6.21 19.63 35.01
N VAL A 48 -5.37 18.90 34.28
CA VAL A 48 -4.55 17.81 34.77
C VAL A 48 -3.09 18.12 34.42
N PRO A 49 -2.33 18.79 35.31
CA PRO A 49 -0.95 19.19 35.03
C PRO A 49 0.04 18.02 35.07
N ASN A 50 -0.27 16.96 35.81
CA ASN A 50 0.58 15.78 36.01
C ASN A 50 -0.14 14.51 35.56
N SER A 51 0.61 13.45 35.23
CA SER A 51 0.02 12.16 34.84
C SER A 51 -0.85 11.59 35.95
N MET A 52 -2.06 11.14 35.60
CA MET A 52 -3.00 10.50 36.53
C MET A 52 -4.07 9.72 35.78
N SER A 53 -4.84 8.91 36.51
CA SER A 53 -5.92 8.11 35.95
C SER A 53 -7.22 8.30 36.73
N LEU A 54 -8.33 8.44 36.02
CA LEU A 54 -9.69 8.31 36.56
C LEU A 54 -10.33 7.08 35.91
N THR A 55 -10.40 6.00 36.68
CA THR A 55 -10.75 4.67 36.17
C THR A 55 -12.01 4.07 36.76
N ASN A 56 -12.59 4.69 37.79
CA ASN A 56 -13.82 4.17 38.39
C ASN A 56 -14.99 4.38 37.42
N SER A 57 -15.58 3.27 36.96
CA SER A 57 -16.72 3.27 36.04
C SER A 57 -18.00 3.84 36.66
N ASN A 58 -18.06 3.95 38.00
CA ASN A 58 -19.17 4.58 38.70
C ASN A 58 -19.12 6.12 38.67
N MET A 59 -18.00 6.72 38.24
CA MET A 59 -17.88 8.17 38.11
C MET A 59 -18.33 8.60 36.71
N GLY A 60 -19.55 9.08 36.56
CA GLY A 60 -20.03 9.65 35.32
C GLY A 60 -19.58 11.09 35.11
N ILE A 61 -19.23 11.41 33.86
CA ILE A 61 -18.90 12.76 33.42
C ILE A 61 -19.97 13.21 32.41
N LEU A 62 -20.70 14.28 32.76
CA LEU A 62 -21.65 14.92 31.89
C LEU A 62 -21.00 16.15 31.25
N LEU A 63 -20.83 16.11 29.93
CA LEU A 63 -20.51 17.29 29.12
C LEU A 63 -21.83 17.95 28.73
N ASP A 64 -22.26 18.93 29.50
CA ASP A 64 -23.56 19.60 29.39
C ASP A 64 -23.65 20.49 28.13
N ALA A 65 -24.72 21.26 27.94
CA ALA A 65 -25.06 21.97 26.70
C ALA A 65 -23.86 22.61 25.97
N SER A 66 -22.99 23.33 26.69
CA SER A 66 -21.84 24.03 26.11
C SER A 66 -20.53 23.23 26.08
N GLY A 67 -20.55 21.96 26.50
CA GLY A 67 -19.40 21.06 26.50
C GLY A 67 -18.38 21.31 27.62
N GLY A 68 -17.24 20.62 27.52
CA GLY A 68 -16.13 20.72 28.46
C GLY A 68 -14.77 20.52 27.82
N THR A 69 -13.77 21.15 28.43
CA THR A 69 -12.37 21.07 28.01
C THR A 69 -11.57 20.22 28.97
N PHE A 70 -10.82 19.26 28.45
CA PHE A 70 -9.81 18.52 29.18
C PHE A 70 -8.44 19.08 28.83
N TYR A 71 -7.80 19.73 29.80
CA TYR A 71 -6.43 20.22 29.66
C TYR A 71 -5.47 19.20 30.27
N VAL A 72 -4.46 18.80 29.50
CA VAL A 72 -3.38 17.92 29.98
C VAL A 72 -2.04 18.63 29.83
N GLY A 73 -1.30 18.71 30.93
CA GLY A 73 -0.02 19.41 31.01
C GLY A 73 1.10 18.77 30.17
N PRO A 74 2.23 19.47 29.98
CA PRO A 74 3.39 18.93 29.27
C PRO A 74 3.88 17.62 29.86
N ASN A 75 4.18 16.64 28.99
CA ASN A 75 4.66 15.31 29.38
C ASN A 75 3.70 14.52 30.30
N ALA A 76 2.47 15.00 30.51
CA ALA A 76 1.47 14.32 31.31
C ALA A 76 0.58 13.44 30.44
N THR A 77 0.13 12.32 31.01
CA THR A 77 -0.93 11.48 30.45
C THR A 77 -2.09 11.42 31.43
N PHE A 78 -3.27 11.83 30.96
CA PHE A 78 -4.51 11.67 31.70
C PHE A 78 -5.29 10.47 31.14
N TYR A 79 -5.36 9.37 31.89
CA TYR A 79 -6.10 8.18 31.50
C TYR A 79 -7.53 8.20 32.05
N LEU A 80 -8.53 8.22 31.16
CA LEU A 80 -9.93 8.39 31.51
C LEU A 80 -10.76 7.18 31.04
N SER A 81 -11.13 6.32 31.99
CA SER A 81 -12.06 5.19 31.77
C SER A 81 -13.43 5.42 32.39
N CYS A 82 -13.67 6.59 32.99
CA CYS A 82 -14.98 7.02 33.44
C CYS A 82 -15.95 7.20 32.25
N PRO A 83 -17.23 6.76 32.38
CA PRO A 83 -18.25 7.00 31.36
C PRO A 83 -18.47 8.49 31.09
N ILE A 84 -18.44 8.88 29.82
CA ILE A 84 -18.78 10.22 29.34
C ILE A 84 -20.17 10.19 28.71
N SER A 85 -20.95 11.22 28.99
CA SER A 85 -22.29 11.44 28.42
C SER A 85 -22.49 12.89 28.00
N THR A 86 -23.50 13.11 27.16
CA THR A 86 -24.04 14.43 26.83
C THR A 86 -25.54 14.43 27.15
N PRO A 87 -26.16 15.60 27.37
CA PRO A 87 -27.60 15.70 27.52
C PRO A 87 -28.33 15.02 26.35
N VAL A 88 -29.42 14.33 26.66
CA VAL A 88 -30.35 13.83 25.64
C VAL A 88 -31.31 14.97 25.29
N THR A 89 -31.01 15.68 24.21
CA THR A 89 -31.88 16.73 23.66
C THR A 89 -32.85 16.15 22.62
N ALA A 90 -33.73 17.00 22.08
CA ALA A 90 -34.61 16.62 20.99
C ALA A 90 -33.81 15.97 19.83
N PRO A 91 -34.44 15.07 19.04
CA PRO A 91 -33.80 14.49 17.86
C PRO A 91 -33.21 15.61 16.98
N ASN A 92 -31.93 15.47 16.62
CA ASN A 92 -31.14 16.43 15.81
C ASN A 92 -30.55 17.65 16.53
N ILE A 93 -30.71 17.79 17.85
CA ILE A 93 -29.92 18.78 18.61
C ILE A 93 -28.62 18.10 19.07
N VAL A 94 -27.49 18.67 18.67
CA VAL A 94 -26.14 18.25 19.10
C VAL A 94 -25.64 19.22 20.16
N VAL A 95 -25.32 18.70 21.34
CA VAL A 95 -24.77 19.46 22.46
C VAL A 95 -23.65 18.69 23.14
N GLY A 96 -22.89 19.38 24.00
CA GLY A 96 -21.88 18.72 24.84
C GLY A 96 -20.60 18.37 24.12
N ALA A 97 -19.89 19.38 23.62
CA ALA A 97 -18.60 19.15 22.96
C ALA A 97 -17.54 18.63 23.95
N LEU A 98 -16.69 17.71 23.47
CA LEU A 98 -15.43 17.33 24.12
C LEU A 98 -14.30 18.09 23.45
N ILE A 99 -13.53 18.86 24.22
CA ILE A 99 -12.35 19.58 23.72
C ILE A 99 -11.11 19.06 24.42
N LYS A 100 -10.12 18.60 23.66
CA LYS A 100 -8.77 18.34 24.17
C LYS A 100 -7.93 19.62 24.05
N SER A 101 -7.20 19.96 25.11
CA SER A 101 -6.24 21.06 25.13
C SER A 101 -4.95 20.70 25.87
N GLY A 102 -3.91 21.52 25.66
CA GLY A 102 -2.62 21.39 26.33
C GLY A 102 -1.74 20.30 25.72
N PRO A 103 -0.41 20.38 25.88
CA PRO A 103 0.53 19.56 25.10
C PRO A 103 0.60 18.08 25.51
N GLY A 104 -0.03 17.67 26.62
CA GLY A 104 -0.04 16.29 27.09
C GLY A 104 -1.02 15.38 26.33
N THR A 105 -1.16 14.14 26.81
CA THR A 105 -2.04 13.13 26.23
C THR A 105 -3.29 12.90 27.07
N LEU A 106 -4.47 13.01 26.46
CA LEU A 106 -5.72 12.50 27.04
C LEU A 106 -6.01 11.13 26.43
N VAL A 107 -6.13 10.11 27.26
CA VAL A 107 -6.53 8.76 26.83
C VAL A 107 -7.98 8.53 27.20
N LEU A 108 -8.81 8.23 26.20
CA LEU A 108 -10.19 7.84 26.38
C LEU A 108 -10.31 6.32 26.26
N ALA A 109 -10.63 5.66 27.36
CA ALA A 109 -10.57 4.21 27.51
C ALA A 109 -11.82 3.61 28.16
N SER A 110 -12.91 4.38 28.30
CA SER A 110 -14.14 3.87 28.90
C SER A 110 -14.81 2.82 28.00
N SER A 111 -15.25 1.70 28.60
CA SER A 111 -15.95 0.62 27.90
C SER A 111 -17.44 0.91 27.67
N THR A 112 -18.00 1.90 28.37
CA THR A 112 -19.42 2.28 28.30
C THR A 112 -19.55 3.80 28.24
N ASN A 113 -20.14 4.36 27.19
CA ASN A 113 -20.34 5.81 27.06
C ASN A 113 -21.66 6.11 26.35
N ALA A 114 -22.28 7.22 26.73
CA ALA A 114 -23.48 7.77 26.12
C ALA A 114 -23.21 9.12 25.45
N PHE A 115 -21.93 9.40 25.14
CA PHE A 115 -21.49 10.63 24.51
C PHE A 115 -22.01 10.74 23.07
N ARG A 116 -22.72 11.83 22.77
CA ARG A 116 -23.27 12.15 21.45
C ARG A 116 -22.85 13.54 20.94
N GLY A 117 -21.85 14.14 21.57
CA GLY A 117 -21.39 15.48 21.25
C GLY A 117 -20.39 15.52 20.10
N THR A 118 -19.99 16.74 19.75
CA THR A 118 -18.87 16.99 18.84
C THR A 118 -17.54 16.74 19.53
N VAL A 119 -16.58 16.15 18.81
CA VAL A 119 -15.22 15.97 19.30
C VAL A 119 -14.28 16.98 18.65
N PHE A 120 -13.58 17.74 19.48
CA PHE A 120 -12.47 18.58 19.08
C PHE A 120 -11.18 18.01 19.69
N VAL A 121 -10.28 17.56 18.83
CA VAL A 121 -8.95 17.06 19.22
C VAL A 121 -8.04 18.17 19.75
N ASP A 122 -8.44 19.43 19.54
CA ASP A 122 -7.67 20.61 19.86
C ASP A 122 -8.52 21.86 20.11
N THR A 123 -7.85 22.95 20.44
CA THR A 123 -8.42 24.29 20.65
C THR A 123 -8.58 25.11 19.36
N GLY A 124 -8.01 24.66 18.24
CA GLY A 124 -7.98 25.41 16.98
C GLY A 124 -6.96 26.54 16.94
N ALA A 125 -5.86 26.39 17.68
CA ALA A 125 -4.75 27.33 17.68
C ALA A 125 -3.96 27.28 16.37
N THR A 126 -3.26 28.39 16.05
CA THR A 126 -2.39 28.50 14.86
C THR A 126 -0.90 28.40 15.20
N SER A 127 -0.54 28.49 16.50
CA SER A 127 0.83 28.40 17.02
C SER A 127 1.00 27.50 18.26
N GLY A 128 -0.04 27.32 19.07
CA GLY A 128 -0.02 26.44 20.25
C GLY A 128 -0.40 24.99 19.90
N SER A 129 0.25 24.00 20.52
CA SER A 129 -0.03 22.58 20.28
C SER A 129 -0.84 21.96 21.43
N ASP A 130 -1.84 21.13 21.08
CA ASP A 130 -2.78 20.50 22.02
C ASP A 130 -2.51 19.01 22.25
N GLY A 131 -1.29 18.56 21.93
CA GLY A 131 -0.82 17.21 22.24
C GLY A 131 -1.67 16.15 21.56
N THR A 132 -2.05 15.11 22.31
CA THR A 132 -2.70 13.92 21.77
C THR A 132 -4.04 13.65 22.44
N LEU A 133 -5.08 13.41 21.63
CA LEU A 133 -6.27 12.67 22.04
C LEU A 133 -6.10 11.21 21.59
N ARG A 134 -5.90 10.30 22.53
CA ARG A 134 -5.75 8.87 22.29
C ARG A 134 -7.07 8.15 22.56
N ILE A 135 -7.56 7.42 21.57
CA ILE A 135 -8.72 6.53 21.70
C ILE A 135 -8.20 5.11 21.93
N ALA A 136 -8.53 4.56 23.10
CA ALA A 136 -8.11 3.22 23.53
C ALA A 136 -9.31 2.27 23.76
N SER A 137 -10.51 2.69 23.37
CA SER A 137 -11.75 1.90 23.42
C SER A 137 -12.69 2.33 22.31
N ALA A 138 -13.21 1.37 21.53
CA ALA A 138 -14.12 1.61 20.42
C ALA A 138 -15.46 2.22 20.89
N SER A 139 -15.85 1.97 22.14
CA SER A 139 -17.11 2.44 22.72
C SER A 139 -17.17 3.95 22.98
N VAL A 140 -16.02 4.63 23.12
CA VAL A 140 -16.03 6.03 23.60
C VAL A 140 -16.63 6.98 22.57
N LEU A 141 -16.28 6.80 21.30
CA LEU A 141 -16.73 7.68 20.22
C LEU A 141 -17.78 7.04 19.31
N ALA A 142 -18.30 5.86 19.64
CA ALA A 142 -19.23 5.12 18.79
C ALA A 142 -20.48 5.95 18.37
N ASN A 143 -20.94 6.84 19.26
CA ASN A 143 -22.11 7.70 19.01
C ASN A 143 -21.75 9.19 18.87
N ALA A 144 -20.46 9.54 18.82
CA ALA A 144 -20.03 10.92 18.64
C ALA A 144 -20.51 11.47 17.30
N VAL A 145 -20.78 12.77 17.24
CA VAL A 145 -21.22 13.43 16.01
C VAL A 145 -20.06 13.54 15.04
N SER A 146 -20.36 13.30 13.76
CA SER A 146 -19.42 13.48 12.66
C SER A 146 -19.40 14.93 12.19
N PRO A 147 -18.24 15.52 11.85
CA PRO A 147 -16.90 14.93 11.91
C PRO A 147 -16.24 15.05 13.29
N ILE A 148 -15.15 14.30 13.48
CA ILE A 148 -14.13 14.60 14.50
C ILE A 148 -13.26 15.74 13.96
N PHE A 149 -13.13 16.82 14.73
CA PHE A 149 -12.44 18.03 14.28
C PHE A 149 -11.01 18.12 14.80
N MET A 150 -10.07 18.34 13.88
CA MET A 150 -8.66 18.66 14.13
C MET A 150 -8.38 20.02 13.47
N ARG A 151 -8.40 21.09 14.27
CA ARG A 151 -8.41 22.47 13.77
C ARG A 151 -7.07 23.17 13.94
N ASN A 152 -6.15 22.62 14.75
CA ASN A 152 -4.80 23.14 14.85
C ASN A 152 -4.12 23.11 13.49
N ASN A 153 -3.67 24.27 13.05
CA ASN A 153 -3.19 24.52 11.69
C ASN A 153 -1.87 25.31 11.70
N ASN A 154 -1.28 25.52 10.52
CA ASN A 154 0.00 26.22 10.37
C ASN A 154 1.07 25.61 11.31
N SER A 155 1.60 26.36 12.26
CA SER A 155 2.65 25.88 13.16
C SER A 155 2.12 25.11 14.37
N ALA A 156 0.81 25.14 14.62
CA ALA A 156 0.17 24.35 15.68
C ALA A 156 0.01 22.88 15.27
N SER A 157 -0.03 22.00 16.27
CA SER A 157 -0.23 20.55 16.07
C SER A 157 -1.17 19.93 17.11
N SER A 158 -1.79 18.82 16.72
CA SER A 158 -2.61 17.97 17.59
C SER A 158 -2.71 16.58 16.97
N THR A 159 -2.79 15.52 17.77
CA THR A 159 -2.79 14.14 17.28
C THR A 159 -4.07 13.44 17.71
N LEU A 160 -4.76 12.80 16.77
CA LEU A 160 -5.75 11.78 17.04
C LEU A 160 -5.04 10.43 16.96
N ALA A 161 -4.78 9.83 18.12
CA ALA A 161 -4.11 8.55 18.22
C ALA A 161 -5.12 7.41 18.41
N LEU A 162 -4.96 6.32 17.68
CA LEU A 162 -5.74 5.09 17.81
C LEU A 162 -4.85 4.01 18.40
N ASN A 163 -5.22 3.54 19.59
CA ASN A 163 -4.51 2.49 20.28
C ASN A 163 -5.41 1.26 20.38
N GLY A 164 -5.24 0.33 19.44
CA GLY A 164 -6.04 -0.88 19.34
C GLY A 164 -5.47 -2.07 20.11
N ALA A 165 -4.63 -1.84 21.13
CA ALA A 165 -3.90 -2.91 21.83
C ALA A 165 -4.84 -3.94 22.48
N THR A 166 -5.98 -3.48 22.99
CA THR A 166 -6.99 -4.32 23.66
C THR A 166 -8.13 -4.72 22.72
N GLN A 167 -8.49 -3.84 21.79
CA GLN A 167 -9.55 -4.04 20.81
C GLN A 167 -9.31 -3.10 19.62
N ASN A 168 -9.56 -3.58 18.41
CA ASN A 168 -9.60 -2.74 17.22
C ASN A 168 -10.59 -1.58 17.40
N ILE A 169 -10.12 -0.36 17.13
CA ILE A 169 -10.90 0.87 17.18
C ILE A 169 -11.58 1.09 15.83
N VAL A 170 -12.89 1.32 15.84
CA VAL A 170 -13.66 1.70 14.65
C VAL A 170 -14.28 3.07 14.90
N LEU A 171 -13.87 4.06 14.13
CA LEU A 171 -14.47 5.39 14.11
C LEU A 171 -15.42 5.48 12.91
N PRO A 172 -16.74 5.52 13.11
CA PRO A 172 -17.69 5.70 12.01
C PRO A 172 -17.66 7.13 11.45
N GLN A 173 -17.19 8.11 12.23
CA GLN A 173 -17.15 9.52 11.84
C GLN A 173 -16.12 9.78 10.73
N SER A 174 -16.39 10.81 9.93
CA SER A 174 -15.36 11.47 9.13
C SER A 174 -14.43 12.29 10.02
N VAL A 175 -13.22 12.55 9.53
CA VAL A 175 -12.24 13.42 10.21
C VAL A 175 -12.05 14.70 9.40
N TYR A 176 -12.23 15.85 10.04
CA TYR A 176 -11.93 17.16 9.48
C TYR A 176 -10.53 17.58 9.93
N LEU A 177 -9.59 17.66 8.99
CA LEU A 177 -8.18 17.91 9.29
C LEU A 177 -7.70 19.21 8.66
N ALA A 178 -7.39 20.21 9.48
CA ALA A 178 -6.75 21.44 9.02
C ALA A 178 -5.27 21.22 8.63
N GLY A 179 -4.84 21.90 7.57
CA GLY A 179 -3.47 21.81 7.06
C GLY A 179 -2.44 22.43 8.02
N ARG A 180 -1.27 21.79 8.14
CA ARG A 180 -0.18 22.19 9.06
C ARG A 180 1.13 22.40 8.33
N ASN A 181 2.13 22.91 9.03
CA ASN A 181 3.52 23.09 8.57
C ASN A 181 4.50 22.39 9.53
N THR A 182 4.05 21.30 10.17
CA THR A 182 4.81 20.52 11.14
C THR A 182 4.87 19.06 10.70
N SER A 183 5.85 18.32 11.23
CA SER A 183 6.01 16.88 11.00
C SER A 183 5.26 16.02 12.03
N VAL A 184 4.47 16.64 12.92
CA VAL A 184 3.70 15.92 13.94
C VAL A 184 2.51 15.21 13.26
N PRO A 185 2.34 13.90 13.45
CA PRO A 185 1.19 13.18 12.91
C PRO A 185 -0.13 13.80 13.32
N ALA A 186 -1.00 14.01 12.34
CA ALA A 186 -2.39 14.35 12.64
C ALA A 186 -3.15 13.12 13.09
N ILE A 187 -3.08 12.05 12.29
CA ILE A 187 -3.68 10.76 12.60
C ILE A 187 -2.55 9.79 12.86
N LEU A 188 -2.60 9.11 14.01
CA LEU A 188 -1.60 8.12 14.42
C LEU A 188 -2.29 6.80 14.76
N ASN A 189 -1.96 5.74 14.03
CA ASN A 189 -2.26 4.38 14.43
C ASN A 189 -1.07 3.83 15.21
N GLU A 190 -1.20 3.72 16.53
CA GLU A 190 -0.10 3.25 17.38
C GLU A 190 0.06 1.72 17.28
N VAL A 191 -1.07 1.00 17.32
CA VAL A 191 -1.10 -0.46 17.31
C VAL A 191 -2.52 -0.96 17.01
N GLY A 192 -2.61 -2.21 16.54
CA GLY A 192 -3.87 -2.87 16.21
C GLY A 192 -4.33 -2.58 14.78
N THR A 193 -5.47 -3.18 14.41
CA THR A 193 -6.11 -2.98 13.10
C THR A 193 -7.29 -2.03 13.27
N ASN A 194 -7.03 -0.72 13.22
CA ASN A 194 -8.04 0.30 13.48
C ASN A 194 -8.63 0.84 12.16
N THR A 195 -9.83 1.41 12.22
CA THR A 195 -10.59 1.85 11.05
C THR A 195 -11.18 3.25 11.26
N ILE A 196 -10.98 4.13 10.26
CA ILE A 196 -11.72 5.38 10.09
C ILE A 196 -12.67 5.21 8.91
N SER A 197 -13.95 5.03 9.19
CA SER A 197 -14.94 4.66 8.17
C SER A 197 -15.48 5.86 7.41
N GLY A 198 -15.58 7.03 8.05
CA GLY A 198 -16.23 8.20 7.44
C GLY A 198 -15.35 9.00 6.46
N GLY A 199 -14.07 8.64 6.30
CA GLY A 199 -13.14 9.33 5.42
C GLY A 199 -12.50 10.57 6.06
N ILE A 200 -11.82 11.37 5.24
CA ILE A 200 -11.02 12.51 5.70
C ILE A 200 -11.23 13.72 4.80
N THR A 201 -11.60 14.86 5.38
CA THR A 201 -11.65 16.15 4.70
C THR A 201 -10.36 16.92 4.99
N LEU A 202 -9.61 17.27 3.94
CA LEU A 202 -8.40 18.10 4.03
C LEU A 202 -8.79 19.57 3.96
N ALA A 203 -8.82 20.21 5.13
CA ALA A 203 -9.27 21.58 5.30
C ALA A 203 -8.16 22.63 5.16
N THR A 204 -8.53 23.90 5.10
CA THR A 204 -7.60 25.03 4.93
C THR A 204 -6.54 25.11 6.04
N GLY A 205 -5.39 25.71 5.72
CA GLY A 205 -4.27 25.92 6.64
C GLY A 205 -2.93 25.85 5.91
N GLY A 206 -1.95 25.24 6.58
CA GLY A 206 -0.66 24.86 6.01
C GLY A 206 -0.74 23.76 4.96
N SER A 207 0.40 23.23 4.53
CA SER A 207 0.47 22.34 3.36
C SER A 207 0.58 20.85 3.67
N TYR A 208 0.81 20.48 4.92
CA TYR A 208 1.02 19.10 5.37
C TYR A 208 -0.23 18.51 6.02
N TYR A 209 -0.59 17.30 5.58
CA TYR A 209 -1.58 16.41 6.18
C TYR A 209 -0.89 15.07 6.41
N LEU A 210 -0.59 14.71 7.66
CA LEU A 210 0.25 13.55 7.97
C LEU A 210 -0.54 12.45 8.67
N VAL A 211 -0.58 11.28 8.04
CA VAL A 211 -1.16 10.04 8.58
C VAL A 211 -0.03 9.04 8.81
N GLN A 212 0.08 8.54 10.03
CA GLN A 212 1.13 7.61 10.44
C GLN A 212 0.54 6.31 11.00
N CYS A 213 1.17 5.18 10.65
CA CYS A 213 0.89 3.89 11.26
C CYS A 213 2.18 3.27 11.80
N ASP A 214 2.35 3.26 13.12
CA ASP A 214 3.54 2.73 13.78
C ASP A 214 3.59 1.20 13.69
N SER A 215 2.46 0.54 13.96
CA SER A 215 2.32 -0.91 13.90
C SER A 215 0.89 -1.31 13.55
N GLY A 216 0.68 -2.56 13.14
CA GLY A 216 -0.62 -3.07 12.71
C GLY A 216 -1.08 -2.42 11.41
N GLN A 217 -2.38 -2.09 11.35
CA GLN A 217 -2.99 -1.56 10.13
C GLN A 217 -4.01 -0.45 10.44
N LEU A 218 -3.96 0.63 9.66
CA LEU A 218 -5.00 1.66 9.63
C LEU A 218 -5.82 1.53 8.34
N ASN A 219 -7.12 1.28 8.47
CA ASN A 219 -8.06 1.26 7.36
C ASN A 219 -8.78 2.61 7.23
N ILE A 220 -8.82 3.18 6.03
CA ILE A 220 -9.59 4.39 5.71
C ILE A 220 -10.63 4.02 4.67
N GLY A 221 -11.89 3.93 5.13
CA GLY A 221 -13.02 3.44 4.34
C GLY A 221 -13.67 4.50 3.47
N GLY A 222 -13.88 5.70 4.02
CA GLY A 222 -14.56 6.79 3.33
C GLY A 222 -13.61 7.60 2.44
N SER A 223 -14.20 8.43 1.57
CA SER A 223 -13.45 9.25 0.63
C SER A 223 -12.53 10.26 1.32
N ILE A 224 -11.44 10.61 0.65
CA ILE A 224 -10.52 11.68 1.05
C ILE A 224 -10.52 12.75 -0.03
N TYR A 225 -10.78 14.01 0.34
CA TYR A 225 -10.80 15.13 -0.60
C TYR A 225 -10.34 16.43 0.06
N SER A 226 -9.91 17.41 -0.75
CA SER A 226 -9.43 18.72 -0.28
C SER A 226 -10.47 19.82 -0.46
N GLU A 227 -10.79 20.51 0.63
CA GLU A 227 -11.53 21.79 0.60
C GLU A 227 -10.59 23.00 0.56
N ALA A 228 -9.29 22.78 0.79
CA ALA A 228 -8.31 23.85 0.66
C ALA A 228 -8.03 24.17 -0.82
N SER A 229 -7.87 25.46 -1.13
CA SER A 229 -7.37 25.92 -2.43
C SER A 229 -5.87 25.63 -2.57
N GLY A 230 -5.40 25.50 -3.81
CA GLY A 230 -4.00 25.18 -4.12
C GLY A 230 -3.67 23.70 -3.95
N THR A 231 -2.45 23.31 -4.32
CA THR A 231 -2.00 21.91 -4.19
C THR A 231 -1.72 21.58 -2.72
N ARG A 232 -2.24 20.46 -2.25
CA ARG A 232 -2.04 19.93 -0.89
C ARG A 232 -1.37 18.57 -0.95
N THR A 233 -0.49 18.29 0.00
CA THR A 233 0.22 17.02 0.06
C THR A 233 -0.28 16.20 1.24
N LEU A 234 -0.89 15.05 0.93
CA LEU A 234 -1.25 14.04 1.90
C LEU A 234 -0.12 13.03 2.04
N THR A 235 0.46 12.98 3.23
CA THR A 235 1.64 12.17 3.55
C THR A 235 1.24 10.97 4.39
N PHE A 236 1.65 9.79 3.94
CA PHE A 236 1.50 8.52 4.64
C PHE A 236 2.88 8.00 5.07
N GLN A 237 3.00 7.59 6.34
CA GLN A 237 4.27 7.10 6.89
C GLN A 237 4.09 6.08 8.03
N GLY A 238 5.20 5.69 8.65
CA GLY A 238 5.27 4.67 9.69
C GLY A 238 5.78 3.33 9.18
N ALA A 239 5.82 2.33 10.07
CA ALA A 239 6.29 0.97 9.77
C ALA A 239 5.14 -0.02 9.52
N GLY A 240 3.91 0.33 9.89
CA GLY A 240 2.72 -0.50 9.68
C GLY A 240 2.10 -0.35 8.28
N VAL A 241 0.87 -0.81 8.15
CA VAL A 241 0.09 -0.76 6.90
C VAL A 241 -0.97 0.34 6.98
N ILE A 242 -1.07 1.17 5.95
CA ILE A 242 -2.21 2.08 5.76
C ILE A 242 -2.95 1.62 4.51
N SER A 243 -4.22 1.24 4.66
CA SER A 243 -5.07 0.80 3.55
C SER A 243 -6.19 1.79 3.33
N VAL A 244 -6.25 2.39 2.13
CA VAL A 244 -7.26 3.36 1.73
C VAL A 244 -8.14 2.70 0.68
N SER A 245 -9.33 2.28 1.09
CA SER A 245 -10.36 1.72 0.18
C SER A 245 -11.29 2.80 -0.36
N GLY A 246 -11.44 3.92 0.37
CA GLY A 246 -12.14 5.10 -0.12
C GLY A 246 -11.40 5.77 -1.28
N SER A 247 -12.11 6.49 -2.14
CA SER A 247 -11.49 7.26 -3.21
C SER A 247 -10.73 8.47 -2.64
N ILE A 248 -9.50 8.69 -3.09
CA ILE A 248 -8.82 9.97 -2.93
C ILE A 248 -9.09 10.82 -4.18
N SER A 249 -9.66 12.01 -3.99
CA SER A 249 -9.98 12.93 -5.09
C SER A 249 -9.40 14.32 -4.85
N ASP A 250 -9.25 15.06 -5.93
CA ASP A 250 -9.17 16.51 -5.83
C ASP A 250 -10.49 17.04 -5.22
N GLY A 251 -10.47 18.29 -4.79
CA GLY A 251 -11.68 19.04 -4.46
C GLY A 251 -11.52 20.47 -4.94
N SER A 252 -11.49 21.43 -4.02
CA SER A 252 -11.16 22.83 -4.35
C SER A 252 -9.69 23.02 -4.75
N GLY A 253 -8.83 22.06 -4.44
CA GLY A 253 -7.42 22.03 -4.77
C GLY A 253 -6.96 20.64 -5.18
N LYS A 254 -5.77 20.58 -5.79
CA LYS A 254 -5.14 19.31 -6.17
C LYS A 254 -4.63 18.58 -4.94
N VAL A 255 -4.81 17.26 -4.90
CA VAL A 255 -4.21 16.40 -3.87
C VAL A 255 -3.00 15.69 -4.48
N GLY A 256 -1.83 15.89 -3.88
CA GLY A 256 -0.63 15.08 -4.09
C GLY A 256 -0.46 14.07 -2.96
N ILE A 257 0.20 12.96 -3.26
CA ILE A 257 0.44 11.87 -2.32
C ILE A 257 1.93 11.69 -2.09
N THR A 258 2.33 11.59 -0.83
CA THR A 258 3.69 11.23 -0.45
C THR A 258 3.65 9.99 0.43
N LYS A 259 4.41 8.95 0.05
CA LYS A 259 4.63 7.76 0.86
C LYS A 259 6.07 7.77 1.39
N ASN A 260 6.21 7.84 2.72
CA ASN A 260 7.48 7.85 3.44
C ASN A 260 7.66 6.57 4.27
N GLN A 261 8.90 6.36 4.73
CA GLN A 261 9.28 5.33 5.71
C GLN A 261 8.96 3.88 5.30
N ALA A 262 9.33 2.91 6.11
CA ALA A 262 9.41 1.50 5.71
C ALA A 262 8.05 0.80 5.50
N GLY A 263 6.96 1.34 6.03
CA GLY A 263 5.64 0.70 5.99
C GLY A 263 5.03 0.59 4.59
N THR A 264 3.79 0.11 4.53
CA THR A 264 3.06 -0.10 3.27
C THR A 264 1.86 0.83 3.18
N LEU A 265 1.68 1.49 2.04
CA LEU A 265 0.46 2.18 1.68
C LEU A 265 -0.26 1.39 0.58
N ILE A 266 -1.52 1.02 0.82
CA ILE A 266 -2.38 0.35 -0.15
C ILE A 266 -3.44 1.36 -0.60
N LEU A 267 -3.45 1.66 -1.89
CA LEU A 267 -4.48 2.47 -2.54
C LEU A 267 -5.40 1.52 -3.32
N ALA A 268 -6.48 1.07 -2.68
CA ALA A 268 -7.44 0.14 -3.24
C ALA A 268 -8.65 0.83 -3.89
N GLY A 269 -8.90 2.09 -3.56
CA GLY A 269 -9.99 2.89 -4.14
C GLY A 269 -9.76 3.30 -5.60
N ASN A 270 -10.83 3.78 -6.24
CA ASN A 270 -10.75 4.45 -7.54
C ASN A 270 -10.36 5.92 -7.32
N ASN A 271 -9.06 6.21 -7.34
CA ASN A 271 -8.55 7.55 -7.02
C ASN A 271 -8.59 8.45 -8.26
N THR A 272 -9.04 9.68 -8.06
CA THR A 272 -9.22 10.69 -9.13
C THR A 272 -8.35 11.93 -8.93
N TYR A 273 -7.53 12.00 -7.88
CA TYR A 273 -6.62 13.12 -7.63
C TYR A 273 -5.61 13.30 -8.78
N THR A 274 -5.27 14.54 -9.10
CA THR A 274 -4.38 14.86 -10.24
C THR A 274 -3.00 15.37 -9.81
N GLY A 275 -2.75 15.52 -8.51
CA GLY A 275 -1.42 15.82 -7.98
C GLY A 275 -0.46 14.63 -8.11
N PRO A 276 0.86 14.88 -7.99
CA PRO A 276 1.87 13.83 -8.11
C PRO A 276 1.81 12.85 -6.93
N THR A 277 2.25 11.62 -7.19
CA THR A 277 2.51 10.59 -6.18
C THR A 277 4.01 10.36 -6.07
N VAL A 278 4.57 10.52 -4.88
CA VAL A 278 6.00 10.32 -4.61
C VAL A 278 6.17 9.22 -3.56
N VAL A 279 6.95 8.19 -3.89
CA VAL A 279 7.30 7.10 -2.98
C VAL A 279 8.76 7.29 -2.56
N ASN A 280 8.97 7.88 -1.38
CA ASN A 280 10.29 8.12 -0.80
C ASN A 280 10.86 6.89 -0.07
N GLY A 281 10.01 5.94 0.31
CA GLY A 281 10.42 4.73 1.01
C GLY A 281 9.27 3.76 1.28
N GLY A 282 9.62 2.50 1.53
CA GLY A 282 8.65 1.41 1.74
C GLY A 282 7.85 1.10 0.48
N ALA A 283 6.67 0.50 0.63
CA ALA A 283 5.85 0.07 -0.49
C ALA A 283 4.60 0.93 -0.71
N LEU A 284 4.35 1.27 -1.97
CA LEU A 284 3.04 1.70 -2.47
C LEU A 284 2.43 0.56 -3.30
N ILE A 285 1.32 0.00 -2.82
CA ILE A 285 0.55 -1.02 -3.52
C ILE A 285 -0.68 -0.35 -4.15
N VAL A 286 -0.75 -0.36 -5.47
CA VAL A 286 -1.91 0.10 -6.24
C VAL A 286 -2.82 -1.08 -6.50
N GLY A 287 -3.86 -1.24 -5.68
CA GLY A 287 -4.90 -2.26 -5.89
C GLY A 287 -6.10 -1.74 -6.69
N GLY A 288 -6.32 -0.42 -6.68
CA GLY A 288 -7.40 0.25 -7.40
C GLY A 288 -6.90 1.00 -8.63
N GLN A 289 -7.31 2.27 -8.77
CA GLN A 289 -6.86 3.15 -9.84
C GLN A 289 -6.13 4.37 -9.30
N LEU A 290 -5.05 4.80 -9.95
CA LEU A 290 -4.49 6.15 -9.86
C LEU A 290 -4.80 6.93 -11.14
N SER A 291 -5.16 8.21 -11.00
CA SER A 291 -5.48 9.10 -12.12
C SER A 291 -4.22 9.58 -12.84
N THR A 292 -4.27 10.75 -13.48
CA THR A 292 -3.25 11.26 -14.41
C THR A 292 -2.02 11.88 -13.75
N GLY A 293 -2.00 12.04 -12.43
CA GLY A 293 -0.83 12.51 -11.69
C GLY A 293 0.39 11.60 -11.89
N SER A 294 1.58 12.17 -12.02
CA SER A 294 2.81 11.38 -12.19
C SER A 294 3.12 10.55 -10.95
N VAL A 295 3.72 9.38 -11.14
CA VAL A 295 4.22 8.52 -10.06
C VAL A 295 5.74 8.48 -10.12
N SER A 296 6.40 8.89 -9.04
CA SER A 296 7.85 8.83 -8.91
C SER A 296 8.24 7.94 -7.73
N VAL A 297 9.04 6.91 -8.00
CA VAL A 297 9.57 6.01 -6.97
C VAL A 297 11.04 6.32 -6.76
N LEU A 298 11.41 6.80 -5.58
CA LEU A 298 12.78 7.15 -5.23
C LEU A 298 13.53 5.95 -4.63
N SER A 299 14.81 6.16 -4.32
CA SER A 299 15.65 5.16 -3.67
C SER A 299 15.03 4.65 -2.37
N GLY A 300 14.96 3.32 -2.23
CA GLY A 300 14.32 2.64 -1.08
C GLY A 300 12.79 2.60 -1.12
N GLY A 301 12.17 3.17 -2.16
CA GLY A 301 10.74 3.03 -2.45
C GLY A 301 10.46 1.87 -3.40
N MET A 302 9.26 1.29 -3.27
CA MET A 302 8.74 0.26 -4.16
C MET A 302 7.33 0.60 -4.63
N LEU A 303 7.08 0.50 -5.93
CA LEU A 303 5.74 0.49 -6.51
C LEU A 303 5.33 -0.96 -6.82
N SER A 304 4.13 -1.34 -6.40
CA SER A 304 3.59 -2.68 -6.59
C SER A 304 2.07 -2.64 -6.77
N GLY A 305 1.44 -3.80 -6.95
CA GLY A 305 0.00 -3.96 -7.05
C GLY A 305 -0.48 -4.46 -8.41
N ASN A 306 -1.78 -4.70 -8.49
CA ASN A 306 -2.48 -5.26 -9.65
C ASN A 306 -3.50 -4.27 -10.27
N GLY A 307 -3.41 -3.00 -9.89
CA GLY A 307 -4.32 -1.95 -10.30
C GLY A 307 -3.95 -1.24 -11.61
N LEU A 308 -4.57 -0.08 -11.83
CA LEU A 308 -4.42 0.76 -13.01
C LEU A 308 -3.81 2.12 -12.67
N ILE A 309 -2.75 2.52 -13.37
CA ILE A 309 -2.12 3.83 -13.23
C ILE A 309 -2.27 4.58 -14.56
N ARG A 310 -2.89 5.77 -14.55
CA ARG A 310 -3.11 6.57 -15.77
C ARG A 310 -2.04 7.63 -16.02
N GLY A 311 -1.30 8.03 -14.99
CA GLY A 311 -0.17 8.94 -15.10
C GLY A 311 1.13 8.24 -15.51
N PRO A 312 2.15 9.01 -15.95
CA PRO A 312 3.47 8.46 -16.23
C PRO A 312 4.13 7.97 -14.94
N VAL A 313 4.89 6.87 -15.05
CA VAL A 313 5.63 6.27 -13.93
C VAL A 313 7.12 6.38 -14.18
N THR A 314 7.87 6.88 -13.20
CA THR A 314 9.33 6.88 -13.22
C THR A 314 9.87 6.18 -11.97
N ILE A 315 10.67 5.15 -12.18
CA ILE A 315 11.43 4.47 -11.13
C ILE A 315 12.85 5.02 -11.18
N GLN A 316 13.24 5.75 -10.14
CA GLN A 316 14.55 6.35 -10.01
C GLN A 316 15.60 5.30 -9.62
N SER A 317 16.88 5.68 -9.69
CA SER A 317 17.98 4.86 -9.20
C SER A 317 17.77 4.46 -7.74
N GLY A 318 17.91 3.17 -7.43
CA GLY A 318 17.62 2.59 -6.11
C GLY A 318 16.12 2.36 -5.81
N GLY A 319 15.22 2.76 -6.70
CA GLY A 319 13.78 2.45 -6.60
C GLY A 319 13.44 1.10 -7.22
N SER A 320 12.31 0.52 -6.81
CA SER A 320 11.84 -0.78 -7.29
C SER A 320 10.41 -0.73 -7.85
N LEU A 321 10.15 -1.57 -8.85
CA LEU A 321 8.82 -1.86 -9.39
C LEU A 321 8.58 -3.37 -9.36
N SER A 322 7.50 -3.82 -8.72
CA SER A 322 7.14 -5.23 -8.56
C SER A 322 5.66 -5.41 -8.90
N PRO A 323 5.28 -5.74 -10.14
CA PRO A 323 3.89 -5.93 -10.50
C PRO A 323 3.24 -7.02 -9.64
N GLY A 324 1.94 -6.90 -9.37
CA GLY A 324 1.18 -7.89 -8.60
C GLY A 324 1.14 -7.65 -7.08
N ILE A 325 0.38 -8.51 -6.39
CA ILE A 325 0.34 -8.64 -4.91
C ILE A 325 0.58 -10.14 -4.64
N GLY A 326 1.83 -10.57 -4.80
CA GLY A 326 2.13 -11.90 -5.33
C GLY A 326 1.93 -11.92 -6.85
N ILE A 327 1.77 -13.11 -7.45
CA ILE A 327 1.63 -13.26 -8.90
C ILE A 327 0.48 -12.42 -9.47
N GLY A 328 0.78 -11.45 -10.33
CA GLY A 328 -0.23 -10.60 -10.93
C GLY A 328 0.29 -9.58 -11.95
N SER A 329 -0.64 -8.80 -12.52
CA SER A 329 -0.29 -7.80 -13.52
C SER A 329 -0.61 -6.39 -13.06
N LEU A 330 0.36 -5.48 -13.22
CA LEU A 330 0.18 -4.05 -13.02
C LEU A 330 -0.05 -3.37 -14.37
N PHE A 331 -1.07 -2.53 -14.46
CA PHE A 331 -1.42 -1.82 -15.69
C PHE A 331 -1.03 -0.34 -15.59
N VAL A 332 -0.22 0.14 -16.54
CA VAL A 332 0.12 1.55 -16.71
C VAL A 332 -0.41 2.01 -18.06
N TRP A 333 -1.47 2.82 -18.04
CA TRP A 333 -2.09 3.39 -19.24
C TRP A 333 -1.37 4.68 -19.69
N ASN A 334 -0.05 4.64 -19.63
CA ASN A 334 0.88 5.72 -19.93
C ASN A 334 2.26 5.11 -20.20
N SER A 335 3.31 5.93 -20.16
CA SER A 335 4.69 5.48 -20.24
C SER A 335 5.27 5.14 -18.86
N VAL A 336 6.24 4.22 -18.86
CA VAL A 336 7.05 3.83 -17.71
C VAL A 336 8.52 4.04 -18.06
N THR A 337 9.26 4.69 -17.16
CA THR A 337 10.72 4.82 -17.27
C THR A 337 11.40 4.16 -16.08
N LEU A 338 12.25 3.17 -16.36
CA LEU A 338 13.17 2.57 -15.39
C LEU A 338 14.55 3.22 -15.61
N ASN A 339 14.99 4.06 -14.66
CA ASN A 339 16.31 4.69 -14.75
C ASN A 339 17.43 3.69 -14.41
N ASP A 340 18.67 4.02 -14.77
CA ASP A 340 19.83 3.23 -14.35
C ASP A 340 19.90 3.08 -12.82
N GLY A 341 20.15 1.84 -12.38
CA GLY A 341 20.10 1.46 -10.96
C GLY A 341 18.70 1.26 -10.37
N ALA A 342 17.62 1.41 -11.15
CA ALA A 342 16.29 0.93 -10.77
C ALA A 342 16.22 -0.61 -10.85
N GLN A 343 15.21 -1.18 -10.19
CA GLN A 343 14.93 -2.63 -10.25
C GLN A 343 13.49 -2.88 -10.70
N MET A 344 13.33 -3.82 -11.62
CA MET A 344 12.05 -4.45 -11.94
C MET A 344 12.08 -5.88 -11.41
N LEU A 345 11.18 -6.18 -10.48
CA LEU A 345 11.05 -7.47 -9.81
C LEU A 345 9.89 -8.23 -10.45
N ILE A 346 10.12 -9.48 -10.83
CA ILE A 346 9.12 -10.35 -11.44
C ILE A 346 9.14 -11.72 -10.76
N GLU A 347 8.00 -12.11 -10.22
CA GLU A 347 7.78 -13.43 -9.63
C GLU A 347 7.15 -14.37 -10.66
N LEU A 348 7.76 -15.53 -10.89
CA LEU A 348 7.22 -16.60 -11.71
C LEU A 348 6.79 -17.78 -10.84
N HIS A 349 5.84 -18.59 -11.32
CA HIS A 349 5.54 -19.87 -10.70
C HIS A 349 5.30 -20.94 -11.76
N ARG A 350 6.23 -21.89 -11.83
CA ARG A 350 6.24 -22.86 -12.91
C ARG A 350 5.07 -23.84 -12.89
N GLU A 351 4.62 -24.27 -11.72
CA GLU A 351 3.52 -25.26 -11.65
C GLU A 351 2.21 -24.70 -12.22
N TYR A 352 1.99 -23.40 -12.06
CA TYR A 352 0.82 -22.72 -12.59
C TYR A 352 1.06 -22.22 -14.03
N ASN A 353 2.33 -22.08 -14.46
CA ASN A 353 2.70 -21.50 -15.74
C ASN A 353 2.18 -20.06 -15.91
N TYR A 354 2.23 -19.29 -14.81
CA TYR A 354 1.91 -17.87 -14.75
C TYR A 354 3.01 -17.15 -13.97
N GLY A 355 3.08 -15.84 -14.15
CA GLY A 355 4.01 -14.98 -13.44
C GLY A 355 3.56 -13.53 -13.51
N ASP A 356 4.31 -12.67 -12.85
CA ASP A 356 4.07 -11.24 -12.88
C ASP A 356 4.21 -10.68 -14.29
N ALA A 357 3.44 -9.64 -14.57
CA ALA A 357 3.58 -8.88 -15.80
C ALA A 357 3.36 -7.38 -15.59
N LEU A 358 4.25 -6.56 -16.14
CA LEU A 358 3.99 -5.13 -16.31
C LEU A 358 3.35 -4.88 -17.69
N VAL A 359 2.17 -4.29 -17.72
CA VAL A 359 1.48 -3.94 -18.97
C VAL A 359 1.45 -2.43 -19.14
N VAL A 360 2.11 -1.93 -20.18
CA VAL A 360 2.31 -0.51 -20.48
C VAL A 360 1.62 -0.17 -21.80
N SER A 361 0.68 0.78 -21.81
CA SER A 361 0.02 1.19 -23.06
C SER A 361 0.87 2.13 -23.91
N GLY A 362 1.86 2.79 -23.30
CA GLY A 362 2.79 3.73 -23.95
C GLY A 362 4.18 3.14 -24.15
N THR A 363 5.19 3.98 -23.91
CA THR A 363 6.60 3.58 -23.98
C THR A 363 7.04 2.98 -22.65
N LEU A 364 7.69 1.81 -22.70
CA LEU A 364 8.50 1.30 -21.60
C LEU A 364 9.98 1.57 -21.95
N THR A 365 10.60 2.49 -21.22
CA THR A 365 12.04 2.74 -21.28
C THR A 365 12.72 1.84 -20.25
N CYS A 366 13.46 0.85 -20.74
CA CYS A 366 14.21 -0.08 -19.91
C CYS A 366 15.60 0.49 -19.58
N GLY A 367 15.94 0.39 -18.30
CA GLY A 367 17.25 0.65 -17.71
C GLY A 367 17.35 -0.15 -16.41
N GLY A 368 18.49 -0.09 -15.74
CA GLY A 368 18.66 -0.78 -14.45
C GLY A 368 18.62 -2.31 -14.56
N THR A 369 18.02 -2.99 -13.58
CA THR A 369 18.04 -4.46 -13.47
C THR A 369 16.65 -5.08 -13.57
N LEU A 370 16.49 -6.09 -14.43
CA LEU A 370 15.38 -7.05 -14.36
C LEU A 370 15.81 -8.21 -13.45
N LEU A 371 15.11 -8.40 -12.33
CA LEU A 371 15.33 -9.52 -11.42
C LEU A 371 14.09 -10.42 -11.44
N VAL A 372 14.29 -11.67 -11.86
CA VAL A 372 13.24 -12.68 -11.93
C VAL A 372 13.47 -13.72 -10.84
N THR A 373 12.42 -14.03 -10.08
CA THR A 373 12.42 -15.06 -9.04
C THR A 373 11.43 -16.15 -9.41
N ASN A 374 11.70 -17.38 -9.00
CA ASN A 374 10.76 -18.49 -9.13
C ASN A 374 10.24 -18.86 -7.74
N LEU A 375 8.92 -18.76 -7.55
CA LEU A 375 8.27 -19.05 -6.28
C LEU A 375 8.02 -20.56 -6.08
N GLY A 376 8.04 -21.37 -7.15
CA GLY A 376 7.78 -22.80 -7.04
C GLY A 376 7.84 -23.58 -8.36
N GLY A 377 8.12 -24.88 -8.24
CA GLY A 377 8.29 -25.82 -9.35
C GLY A 377 9.66 -25.72 -10.04
N GLN A 378 10.01 -26.75 -10.82
CA GLN A 378 11.23 -26.76 -11.64
C GLN A 378 10.91 -26.42 -13.10
N PHE A 379 11.62 -25.44 -13.65
CA PHE A 379 11.53 -25.06 -15.06
C PHE A 379 11.87 -26.24 -15.99
N ARG A 380 11.29 -26.22 -17.18
CA ARG A 380 11.41 -27.26 -18.21
C ARG A 380 11.52 -26.60 -19.58
N ALA A 381 12.17 -27.29 -20.52
CA ALA A 381 12.19 -26.86 -21.91
C ALA A 381 10.75 -26.65 -22.44
N GLY A 382 10.51 -25.49 -23.06
CA GLY A 382 9.23 -25.07 -23.61
C GLY A 382 8.44 -24.09 -22.72
N ASP A 383 8.87 -23.83 -21.49
CA ASP A 383 8.23 -22.82 -20.64
C ASP A 383 8.38 -21.43 -21.23
N ASN A 384 7.35 -20.59 -21.10
CA ASN A 384 7.31 -19.26 -21.69
C ASN A 384 6.54 -18.29 -20.79
N TYR A 385 7.18 -17.19 -20.43
CA TYR A 385 6.62 -16.16 -19.56
C TYR A 385 6.72 -14.80 -20.24
N ARG A 386 5.59 -14.11 -20.34
CA ARG A 386 5.57 -12.71 -20.76
C ARG A 386 5.62 -11.83 -19.51
N VAL A 387 6.79 -11.26 -19.25
CA VAL A 387 7.10 -10.51 -18.02
C VAL A 387 6.80 -9.01 -18.17
N PHE A 388 6.70 -8.52 -19.39
CA PHE A 388 6.11 -7.22 -19.70
C PHE A 388 5.51 -7.13 -21.10
N ALA A 389 4.71 -6.11 -21.31
CA ALA A 389 4.17 -5.73 -22.61
C ALA A 389 4.15 -4.21 -22.71
N ALA A 390 4.62 -3.65 -23.83
CA ALA A 390 4.57 -2.22 -24.12
C ALA A 390 4.22 -1.98 -25.59
N THR A 391 3.64 -0.83 -25.91
CA THR A 391 3.45 -0.40 -27.30
C THR A 391 4.79 -0.09 -27.96
N THR A 392 5.67 0.59 -27.21
CA THR A 392 7.03 0.92 -27.64
C THR A 392 8.01 0.51 -26.56
N LEU A 393 9.08 -0.19 -26.93
CA LEU A 393 10.21 -0.50 -26.06
C LEU A 393 11.40 0.36 -26.46
N VAL A 394 12.07 0.97 -25.46
CA VAL A 394 13.25 1.81 -25.65
C VAL A 394 14.32 1.39 -24.66
N GLY A 395 15.56 1.24 -25.11
CA GLY A 395 16.67 0.82 -24.26
C GLY A 395 16.62 -0.67 -23.87
N GLU A 396 17.56 -1.06 -23.02
CA GLU A 396 17.72 -2.43 -22.52
C GLU A 396 17.98 -2.37 -21.00
N PHE A 397 17.67 -3.45 -20.28
CA PHE A 397 18.12 -3.57 -18.90
C PHE A 397 19.65 -3.66 -18.87
N SER A 398 20.28 -2.87 -18.00
CA SER A 398 21.73 -2.94 -17.74
C SER A 398 22.15 -4.31 -17.20
N ASN A 399 21.24 -5.00 -16.51
CA ASN A 399 21.44 -6.37 -16.03
C ASN A 399 20.12 -7.17 -16.05
N VAL A 400 20.23 -8.46 -16.36
CA VAL A 400 19.10 -9.41 -16.33
C VAL A 400 19.52 -10.58 -15.45
N ILE A 401 18.90 -10.70 -14.29
CA ILE A 401 19.15 -11.77 -13.31
C ILE A 401 17.98 -12.73 -13.36
N LEU A 402 18.25 -13.97 -13.81
CA LEU A 402 17.25 -15.02 -13.96
C LEU A 402 17.50 -16.15 -12.95
N PRO A 403 16.46 -16.90 -12.55
CA PRO A 403 16.63 -18.07 -11.70
C PRO A 403 17.52 -19.12 -12.35
N GLU A 404 18.26 -19.86 -11.53
CA GLU A 404 19.05 -21.00 -11.99
C GLU A 404 18.14 -22.08 -12.62
N LEU A 405 18.65 -22.70 -13.68
CA LEU A 405 17.99 -23.80 -14.37
C LEU A 405 18.76 -25.10 -14.12
N ALA A 406 18.05 -26.23 -14.18
CA ALA A 406 18.68 -27.54 -14.11
C ALA A 406 19.65 -27.77 -15.30
N GLU A 407 20.60 -28.70 -15.12
CA GLU A 407 21.54 -29.08 -16.17
C GLU A 407 20.81 -29.46 -17.47
N GLY A 408 21.36 -29.02 -18.61
CA GLY A 408 20.76 -29.26 -19.92
C GLY A 408 19.66 -28.26 -20.31
N LEU A 409 19.44 -27.20 -19.54
CA LEU A 409 18.52 -26.10 -19.85
C LEU A 409 19.24 -24.73 -19.91
N ALA A 410 18.66 -23.79 -20.66
CA ALA A 410 19.07 -22.39 -20.66
C ALA A 410 17.87 -21.45 -20.83
N TRP A 411 18.04 -20.20 -20.41
CA TRP A 411 17.08 -19.14 -20.70
C TRP A 411 17.32 -18.58 -22.10
N GLY A 412 16.24 -18.45 -22.87
CA GLY A 412 16.23 -17.65 -24.09
C GLY A 412 15.65 -16.25 -23.83
N THR A 413 16.36 -15.25 -24.33
CA THR A 413 16.07 -13.83 -24.10
C THR A 413 15.92 -13.03 -25.39
N ALA A 414 15.94 -13.68 -26.56
CA ALA A 414 15.93 -13.00 -27.86
C ALA A 414 14.63 -12.20 -28.13
N GLU A 415 13.51 -12.52 -27.48
CA GLU A 415 12.25 -11.76 -27.55
C GLU A 415 11.99 -10.92 -26.30
N LEU A 416 12.98 -10.75 -25.41
CA LEU A 416 12.80 -9.92 -24.23
C LEU A 416 12.50 -8.47 -24.64
N TYR A 417 13.25 -7.92 -25.61
CA TYR A 417 13.10 -6.53 -26.05
C TYR A 417 12.22 -6.33 -27.29
N SER A 418 11.61 -7.40 -27.82
CA SER A 418 10.61 -7.32 -28.91
C SER A 418 9.20 -7.73 -28.45
N GLY A 419 9.10 -8.62 -27.47
CA GLY A 419 7.84 -9.18 -26.98
C GLY A 419 7.68 -9.19 -25.46
N GLY A 420 8.74 -8.87 -24.70
CA GLY A 420 8.76 -8.97 -23.24
C GLY A 420 8.71 -10.40 -22.73
N ARG A 421 9.32 -11.33 -23.47
CA ARG A 421 9.23 -12.78 -23.20
C ARG A 421 10.56 -13.36 -22.75
N LEU A 422 10.45 -14.29 -21.81
CA LEU A 422 11.49 -15.22 -21.37
C LEU A 422 11.00 -16.64 -21.62
N TRP A 423 11.89 -17.51 -22.07
CA TRP A 423 11.55 -18.91 -22.25
C TRP A 423 12.70 -19.83 -21.88
N VAL A 424 12.38 -21.09 -21.67
CA VAL A 424 13.36 -22.11 -21.28
C VAL A 424 13.58 -23.05 -22.46
N VAL A 425 14.82 -23.23 -22.88
CA VAL A 425 15.23 -24.14 -23.96
C VAL A 425 16.04 -25.30 -23.42
N SER A 426 16.01 -26.43 -24.13
CA SER A 426 17.00 -27.50 -23.96
C SER A 426 18.32 -27.07 -24.59
N THR A 427 19.42 -27.17 -23.84
CA THR A 427 20.80 -27.05 -24.36
C THR A 427 21.38 -28.41 -24.76
N THR A 428 20.68 -29.50 -24.42
CA THR A 428 21.07 -30.84 -24.86
C THR A 428 20.72 -30.97 -26.35
N PRO A 429 21.69 -31.25 -27.24
CA PRO A 429 21.40 -31.41 -28.66
C PRO A 429 20.35 -32.49 -28.91
N PRO A 430 19.40 -32.26 -29.84
CA PRO A 430 18.43 -33.29 -30.21
C PRO A 430 19.17 -34.50 -30.79
N ARG A 431 18.78 -35.70 -30.37
CA ARG A 431 19.40 -36.95 -30.83
C ARG A 431 18.45 -37.73 -31.72
N THR A 432 19.00 -38.25 -32.82
CA THR A 432 18.31 -39.23 -33.65
C THR A 432 18.15 -40.54 -32.86
N THR A 433 16.94 -41.09 -32.83
CA THR A 433 16.65 -42.37 -32.16
C THR A 433 16.24 -43.46 -33.14
N ASN A 434 15.74 -43.08 -34.32
CA ASN A 434 15.32 -44.04 -35.33
C ASN A 434 15.54 -43.48 -36.74
N ILE A 435 16.11 -44.33 -37.60
CA ILE A 435 16.29 -44.09 -39.03
C ILE A 435 15.62 -45.27 -39.74
N ALA A 436 14.56 -45.01 -40.49
CA ALA A 436 13.76 -46.03 -41.15
C ALA A 436 13.70 -45.80 -42.65
N SER A 437 13.89 -46.86 -43.44
CA SER A 437 13.72 -46.80 -44.89
C SER A 437 12.25 -46.59 -45.29
N ARG A 438 12.05 -45.94 -46.43
CA ARG A 438 10.78 -45.71 -47.12
C ARG A 438 10.97 -46.01 -48.60
N VAL A 439 9.86 -46.17 -49.33
CA VAL A 439 9.87 -46.54 -50.77
C VAL A 439 10.71 -45.55 -51.61
N ASN A 440 10.73 -44.25 -51.25
CA ASN A 440 11.45 -43.19 -51.99
C ASN A 440 12.35 -42.33 -51.08
N GLY A 441 12.79 -42.83 -49.92
CA GLY A 441 13.56 -42.01 -49.00
C GLY A 441 13.89 -42.65 -47.66
N VAL A 442 14.37 -41.81 -46.75
CA VAL A 442 14.67 -42.18 -45.36
C VAL A 442 13.88 -41.28 -44.42
N ARG A 443 13.14 -41.89 -43.49
CA ARG A 443 12.53 -41.17 -42.37
C ARG A 443 13.49 -41.15 -41.21
N VAL A 444 13.84 -39.96 -40.76
CA VAL A 444 14.66 -39.74 -39.56
C VAL A 444 13.75 -39.22 -38.46
N SER A 445 13.85 -39.80 -37.27
CA SER A 445 13.13 -39.35 -36.09
C SER A 445 13.99 -39.40 -34.85
N GLY A 446 13.68 -38.54 -33.89
CA GLY A 446 14.48 -38.39 -32.68
C GLY A 446 13.77 -37.61 -31.59
N VAL A 447 14.52 -37.36 -30.52
CA VAL A 447 14.02 -36.75 -29.28
C VAL A 447 15.00 -35.69 -28.77
N GLY A 448 14.58 -34.92 -27.77
CA GLY A 448 15.46 -33.99 -27.05
C GLY A 448 15.42 -32.55 -27.57
N GLY A 449 14.48 -32.21 -28.45
CA GLY A 449 14.23 -30.83 -28.82
C GLY A 449 13.33 -30.12 -27.81
N THR A 450 13.35 -28.79 -27.85
CA THR A 450 12.44 -27.94 -27.06
C THR A 450 11.03 -28.01 -27.66
N PRO A 451 10.00 -28.42 -26.90
CA PRO A 451 8.63 -28.54 -27.42
C PRO A 451 8.13 -27.29 -28.15
N GLY A 452 7.58 -27.46 -29.36
CA GLY A 452 7.04 -26.37 -30.17
C GLY A 452 8.07 -25.49 -30.89
N TYR A 453 9.37 -25.62 -30.59
CA TYR A 453 10.43 -24.84 -31.23
C TYR A 453 10.70 -25.30 -32.65
N ARG A 454 11.15 -24.38 -33.49
CA ARG A 454 11.54 -24.67 -34.86
C ARG A 454 12.92 -25.36 -34.90
N TYR A 455 13.07 -26.29 -35.81
CA TYR A 455 14.35 -26.85 -36.21
C TYR A 455 14.49 -26.87 -37.73
N TYR A 456 15.73 -26.78 -38.17
CA TYR A 456 16.14 -26.89 -39.55
C TYR A 456 16.80 -28.24 -39.78
N VAL A 457 16.47 -28.87 -40.90
CA VAL A 457 17.24 -29.98 -41.43
C VAL A 457 18.22 -29.40 -42.43
N LYS A 458 19.51 -29.57 -42.17
CA LYS A 458 20.59 -29.19 -43.08
C LYS A 458 21.18 -30.45 -43.69
N ALA A 459 21.50 -30.42 -44.97
CA ALA A 459 22.13 -31.56 -45.65
C ALA A 459 23.26 -31.12 -46.57
N SER A 460 24.29 -31.96 -46.72
CA SER A 460 25.40 -31.74 -47.64
C SER A 460 25.91 -33.07 -48.17
N LYS A 461 26.39 -33.07 -49.42
CA LYS A 461 27.14 -34.20 -50.00
C LYS A 461 28.66 -34.08 -49.76
N ASP A 462 29.10 -32.93 -49.26
CA ASP A 462 30.51 -32.60 -49.02
C ASP A 462 30.72 -32.22 -47.54
N LEU A 463 31.46 -33.07 -46.81
CA LEU A 463 31.80 -32.86 -45.40
C LEU A 463 32.90 -31.82 -45.18
N THR A 464 33.58 -31.36 -46.24
CA THR A 464 34.60 -30.30 -46.12
C THR A 464 33.96 -28.92 -45.93
N ILE A 465 32.69 -28.77 -46.29
CA ILE A 465 31.89 -27.58 -46.03
C ILE A 465 31.54 -27.52 -44.54
N PRO A 466 31.83 -26.42 -43.83
CA PRO A 466 31.42 -26.27 -42.44
C PRO A 466 29.91 -26.43 -42.27
N VAL A 467 29.47 -27.14 -41.23
CA VAL A 467 28.04 -27.45 -40.96
C VAL A 467 27.15 -26.19 -40.92
N LYS A 468 27.69 -25.06 -40.45
CA LYS A 468 26.99 -23.77 -40.45
C LYS A 468 26.55 -23.32 -41.86
N ASP A 469 27.30 -23.72 -42.89
CA ASP A 469 27.13 -23.33 -44.29
C ASP A 469 26.38 -24.41 -45.10
N TRP A 470 25.97 -25.52 -44.48
CA TRP A 470 25.14 -26.53 -45.15
C TRP A 470 23.77 -25.95 -45.50
N PRO A 471 23.25 -26.20 -46.73
CA PRO A 471 21.93 -25.71 -47.13
C PRO A 471 20.82 -26.33 -46.28
N ARG A 472 19.81 -25.51 -45.98
CA ARG A 472 18.57 -25.96 -45.32
C ARG A 472 17.71 -26.71 -46.35
N VAL A 473 17.39 -27.95 -46.06
CA VAL A 473 16.54 -28.81 -46.91
C VAL A 473 15.13 -29.00 -46.35
N ALA A 474 14.91 -28.74 -45.05
CA ALA A 474 13.58 -28.67 -44.45
C ALA A 474 13.54 -27.76 -43.22
N THR A 475 12.33 -27.29 -42.89
CA THR A 475 12.04 -26.48 -41.70
C THR A 475 10.79 -27.02 -41.04
N ASN A 476 10.90 -27.44 -39.78
CA ASN A 476 9.82 -28.10 -39.03
C ASN A 476 9.79 -27.58 -37.59
N ASN A 477 8.79 -27.97 -36.81
CA ASN A 477 8.76 -27.74 -35.36
C ASN A 477 8.83 -29.05 -34.59
N PHE A 478 9.48 -29.04 -33.43
CA PHE A 478 9.40 -30.14 -32.47
C PHE A 478 7.96 -30.30 -31.97
N ALA A 479 7.53 -31.54 -31.78
CA ALA A 479 6.22 -31.83 -31.23
C ALA A 479 6.13 -31.42 -29.75
N VAL A 480 4.93 -31.53 -29.17
CA VAL A 480 4.64 -31.14 -27.77
C VAL A 480 5.45 -31.94 -26.73
N ASP A 481 5.99 -33.09 -27.10
CA ASP A 481 6.85 -33.94 -26.28
C ASP A 481 8.35 -33.76 -26.59
N GLY A 482 8.72 -32.79 -27.44
CA GLY A 482 10.11 -32.55 -27.85
C GLY A 482 10.64 -33.54 -28.88
N THR A 483 9.78 -34.37 -29.49
CA THR A 483 10.17 -35.26 -30.59
C THR A 483 10.29 -34.51 -31.92
N PHE A 484 11.12 -35.03 -32.83
CA PHE A 484 11.19 -34.58 -34.22
C PHE A 484 11.08 -35.76 -35.19
N SER A 485 10.61 -35.47 -36.40
CA SER A 485 10.55 -36.41 -37.51
C SER A 485 10.57 -35.64 -38.83
N PHE A 486 11.39 -36.08 -39.78
CA PHE A 486 11.41 -35.58 -41.15
C PHE A 486 11.76 -36.71 -42.13
N GLU A 487 11.52 -36.47 -43.42
CA GLU A 487 11.88 -37.40 -44.49
C GLU A 487 12.89 -36.73 -45.42
N LEU A 488 13.94 -37.47 -45.79
CA LEU A 488 14.90 -37.10 -46.81
C LEU A 488 14.66 -37.98 -48.04
N PRO A 489 14.53 -37.41 -49.25
CA PRO A 489 14.46 -38.19 -50.47
C PRO A 489 15.79 -38.92 -50.71
N VAL A 490 15.73 -40.13 -51.27
CA VAL A 490 16.93 -40.86 -51.71
C VAL A 490 16.86 -41.06 -53.21
N GLU A 491 17.86 -40.54 -53.93
CA GLU A 491 18.03 -40.81 -55.36
C GLU A 491 19.00 -41.98 -55.56
N SER A 492 18.64 -42.92 -56.44
CA SER A 492 19.42 -44.14 -56.69
C SER A 492 20.80 -43.90 -57.34
N SER A 493 21.14 -42.66 -57.69
CA SER A 493 22.40 -42.24 -58.31
C SER A 493 23.33 -41.45 -57.38
N ALA A 494 22.91 -41.12 -56.14
CA ALA A 494 23.72 -40.36 -55.20
C ALA A 494 24.57 -41.30 -54.33
N GLU A 495 25.90 -41.10 -54.30
CA GLU A 495 26.80 -42.00 -53.55
C GLU A 495 26.59 -41.86 -52.04
N HIS A 496 26.56 -40.63 -51.48
CA HIS A 496 26.33 -40.37 -50.04
C HIS A 496 25.76 -38.95 -49.79
N GLU A 497 24.86 -38.79 -48.82
CA GLU A 497 24.37 -37.49 -48.34
C GLU A 497 24.35 -37.48 -46.80
N PHE A 498 24.85 -36.40 -46.21
CA PHE A 498 24.95 -36.20 -44.77
C PHE A 498 23.92 -35.17 -44.33
N PHE A 499 23.40 -35.31 -43.11
CA PHE A 499 22.41 -34.39 -42.56
C PHE A 499 22.70 -34.04 -41.11
N THR A 500 22.16 -32.91 -40.66
CA THR A 500 22.11 -32.52 -39.25
C THR A 500 20.79 -31.82 -38.94
N VAL A 501 20.42 -31.83 -37.66
CA VAL A 501 19.28 -31.08 -37.13
C VAL A 501 19.84 -29.89 -36.36
N GLU A 502 19.53 -28.69 -36.83
CA GLU A 502 19.90 -27.44 -36.18
C GLU A 502 18.66 -26.83 -35.53
N VAL A 503 18.74 -26.54 -34.23
CA VAL A 503 17.66 -25.86 -33.49
C VAL A 503 17.73 -24.36 -33.79
N GLU A 504 16.58 -23.72 -34.02
CA GLU A 504 16.50 -22.26 -34.08
C GLU A 504 16.58 -21.71 -32.64
N TRP A 505 17.65 -20.97 -32.32
CA TRP A 505 17.92 -20.38 -31.01
C TRP A 505 17.40 -18.96 -30.88
#